data_AF-A0A354HGQ3-F1
#
_entry.id   AF-A0A354HGQ3-F1
#
_cell.length_a   1.000
_cell.length_b   1.000
_cell.length_c   1.000
_cell.angle_alpha   90.00
_cell.angle_beta   90.00
_cell.angle_gamma   90.00
#
_symmetry.space_group_name_H-M   'P 1'
#
loop_
_entity.id
_entity.type
_entity.pdbx_description
1 polymer ?
#
loop_
_entity_poly.entity_id
_entity_poly.type
_entity_poly.pdbx_seq_one_letter_code
_entity_poly.pdbx_strand_id
1 'polypeptide(L)'
;MKKTFKLIAAALAAATAMSCTAVSAYADKLESNGGKMYVYSDSGEPIKPYTGWATVKSGNTSYRCYYADGKKLRSKWLKENGKRTYYIRSSGRMATGDLKIGKVNYCFGDDGKLIYGVKFSLSDVTESGAVLTFSGVQQNDPNADLTGGDDYYVIRKNANGKWVKVKYLIDNWAFTALGYPFFEGEKPVEHKHSINWEWLYGKLPVGEYKLVTDYVYQPNKNIPVDRNHPDTIKKVYLPFKITENNSNIGEFGFDFEITKKSATRIEFNAVRTGAYKGEVDWDFECYDIEKSTGADPELDWELYNGISLINTAGCEVLGIEPDSVTPFRITWTGSYGSLPEGSYRIHIVLGNNYAKKDFYIPFKVTEAEAAKTADLIKTVPAVNYTTFIGPPKLYVTAGGNTYTACRSTSSWENEVPGSGESGGEEACGEGALHSKQWMPMIDVKAGEKITLSTEFGPAPKEVTVKCWDEKYWEDYDAYDKYETVKASGMTFTPKKGGYIYEVFCKWDNFTKDGVLMSGNSYYSFFIRTK
;
A
#
# COMPACT_ATOMS: atom_id res chain seq x y z
N MET A 1 9.38 -56.99 30.30
CA MET A 1 8.54 -55.77 30.32
C MET A 1 9.46 -54.60 29.98
N LYS A 2 9.60 -54.14 28.72
CA LYS A 2 8.61 -53.41 27.90
C LYS A 2 7.77 -52.43 28.72
N LYS A 3 8.07 -51.13 28.64
CA LYS A 3 7.12 -50.03 28.29
C LYS A 3 7.87 -48.68 28.24
N THR A 4 8.31 -48.21 27.08
CA THR A 4 7.67 -47.22 26.16
C THR A 4 7.40 -45.80 26.72
N PHE A 5 8.18 -44.85 26.19
CA PHE A 5 7.87 -43.49 25.69
C PHE A 5 6.55 -42.80 26.07
N LYS A 6 6.67 -41.50 26.41
CA LYS A 6 5.92 -40.40 25.76
C LYS A 6 6.67 -39.06 25.86
N LEU A 7 7.00 -38.50 24.69
CA LEU A 7 7.32 -37.09 24.46
C LEU A 7 6.09 -36.21 24.72
N ILE A 8 6.29 -34.99 25.25
CA ILE A 8 5.60 -33.76 24.80
C ILE A 8 6.63 -32.63 24.76
N ALA A 9 6.57 -31.85 23.68
CA ALA A 9 7.48 -30.79 23.28
C ALA A 9 6.97 -29.38 23.68
N ALA A 10 7.88 -28.40 23.50
CA ALA A 10 7.68 -26.96 23.29
C ALA A 10 7.34 -26.07 24.50
N ALA A 11 8.21 -25.12 24.88
CA ALA A 11 8.28 -23.77 24.30
C ALA A 11 9.24 -22.84 25.09
N LEU A 12 10.05 -22.09 24.33
CA LEU A 12 10.41 -20.67 24.50
C LEU A 12 11.17 -20.14 25.75
N ALA A 13 12.25 -19.40 25.41
CA ALA A 13 12.90 -18.30 26.12
C ALA A 13 13.69 -18.59 27.41
N ALA A 14 15.02 -18.46 27.33
CA ALA A 14 15.76 -17.65 28.30
C ALA A 14 17.12 -17.22 27.72
N ALA A 15 17.33 -15.91 27.73
CA ALA A 15 18.60 -15.25 27.49
C ALA A 15 19.69 -15.87 28.39
N THR A 16 20.83 -16.24 27.80
CA THR A 16 22.05 -16.42 28.57
C THR A 16 23.02 -15.31 28.17
N ALA A 17 23.41 -14.55 29.18
CA ALA A 17 24.40 -13.50 29.11
C ALA A 17 25.66 -14.01 28.41
N MET A 18 26.05 -13.36 27.31
CA MET A 18 27.43 -13.45 26.82
C MET A 18 28.27 -12.52 27.70
N SER A 19 28.54 -12.95 28.93
CA SER A 19 29.64 -12.40 29.70
C SER A 19 30.93 -12.84 29.02
N CYS A 20 31.73 -11.84 28.63
CA CYS A 20 33.11 -11.99 28.27
C CYS A 20 33.85 -12.75 29.38
N THR A 21 34.19 -14.00 29.12
CA THR A 21 35.38 -14.59 29.70
C THR A 21 36.22 -15.05 28.52
N ALA A 22 37.41 -14.47 28.38
CA ALA A 22 38.46 -15.12 27.62
C ALA A 22 38.75 -16.45 28.35
N VAL A 23 38.10 -17.53 27.94
CA VAL A 23 38.62 -18.87 28.24
C VAL A 23 39.81 -19.04 27.30
N SER A 24 40.96 -18.56 27.78
CA SER A 24 42.23 -19.13 27.38
C SER A 24 42.26 -20.59 27.86
N ALA A 25 42.55 -21.51 26.94
CA ALA A 25 42.79 -22.95 27.07
C ALA A 25 41.68 -23.86 26.48
N TYR A 26 42.13 -24.78 25.61
CA TYR A 26 41.44 -25.89 24.92
C TYR A 26 40.67 -25.60 23.62
N ALA A 27 41.41 -25.50 22.50
CA ALA A 27 41.02 -26.15 21.24
C ALA A 27 42.15 -26.01 20.19
N ASP A 28 43.19 -26.86 20.26
CA ASP A 28 44.23 -26.87 19.21
C ASP A 28 43.80 -27.57 17.91
N LYS A 29 42.62 -28.20 17.88
CA LYS A 29 42.07 -28.77 16.63
C LYS A 29 40.55 -28.60 16.53
N LEU A 30 40.12 -27.75 15.60
CA LEU A 30 38.75 -27.67 15.13
C LEU A 30 38.65 -28.41 13.80
N GLU A 31 37.96 -29.55 13.78
CA GLU A 31 37.77 -30.35 12.56
C GLU A 31 36.30 -30.47 12.19
N SER A 32 36.03 -30.48 10.87
CA SER A 32 34.69 -30.73 10.35
C SER A 32 34.43 -32.24 10.33
N ASN A 33 33.38 -32.69 11.03
CA ASN A 33 32.88 -34.05 10.94
C ASN A 33 31.41 -34.01 10.50
N GLY A 34 31.10 -34.62 9.35
CA GLY A 34 29.76 -34.62 8.78
C GLY A 34 29.17 -33.22 8.54
N GLY A 35 30.01 -32.22 8.24
CA GLY A 35 29.58 -30.83 8.01
C GLY A 35 29.30 -30.00 9.28
N LYS A 36 29.59 -30.54 10.47
CA LYS A 36 29.53 -29.82 11.75
C LYS A 36 30.93 -29.66 12.35
N MET A 37 31.15 -28.54 13.04
CA MET A 37 32.39 -28.28 13.78
C MET A 37 32.28 -28.81 15.20
N TYR A 38 33.30 -29.53 15.65
CA TYR A 38 33.38 -30.09 17.00
C TYR A 38 34.65 -29.63 17.72
N VAL A 39 34.57 -29.61 19.05
CA VAL A 39 35.74 -29.56 19.94
C VAL A 39 36.20 -30.99 20.17
N TYR A 40 37.49 -31.24 19.99
CA TYR A 40 38.11 -32.56 20.19
C TYR A 40 38.93 -32.62 21.47
N SER A 41 39.03 -33.80 22.08
CA SER A 41 39.97 -34.07 23.17
C SER A 41 41.41 -34.20 22.66
N ASP A 42 42.37 -34.20 23.57
CA ASP A 42 43.79 -34.47 23.25
C ASP A 42 44.00 -35.88 22.67
N SER A 43 43.06 -36.81 22.92
CA SER A 43 43.04 -38.15 22.34
C SER A 43 42.39 -38.22 20.95
N GLY A 44 41.90 -37.11 20.40
CA GLY A 44 41.28 -37.04 19.07
C GLY A 44 39.80 -37.41 19.00
N GLU A 45 39.10 -37.47 20.14
CA GLU A 45 37.67 -37.83 20.20
C GLU A 45 36.77 -36.57 20.23
N PRO A 46 35.65 -36.52 19.50
CA PRO A 46 34.75 -35.37 19.51
C PRO A 46 34.02 -35.28 20.85
N ILE A 47 34.20 -34.16 21.56
CA ILE A 47 33.59 -33.92 22.88
C ILE A 47 32.17 -33.35 22.74
N LYS A 48 32.06 -32.23 22.01
CA LYS A 48 30.78 -31.51 21.83
C LYS A 48 30.79 -30.61 20.59
N PRO A 49 29.62 -30.28 20.01
CA PRO A 49 29.52 -29.31 18.93
C PRO A 49 30.10 -27.95 19.34
N TYR A 50 30.84 -27.32 18.43
CA TYR A 50 31.50 -26.03 18.70
C TYR A 50 30.53 -24.86 18.56
N THR A 51 30.54 -23.96 19.54
CA THR A 51 29.85 -22.67 19.50
C THR A 51 30.86 -21.57 19.77
N GLY A 52 31.00 -20.62 18.84
CA GLY A 52 31.95 -19.52 18.98
C GLY A 52 32.55 -19.04 17.66
N TRP A 53 33.51 -18.12 17.79
CA TRP A 53 34.24 -17.52 16.68
C TRP A 53 35.39 -18.42 16.21
N ALA A 54 35.47 -18.66 14.90
CA ALA A 54 36.61 -19.33 14.29
C ALA A 54 37.19 -18.49 13.14
N THR A 55 38.52 -18.48 13.05
CA THR A 55 39.25 -17.87 11.93
C THR A 55 39.50 -18.93 10.86
N VAL A 56 39.00 -18.69 9.66
CA VAL A 56 39.16 -19.58 8.52
C VAL A 56 40.19 -18.96 7.57
N LYS A 57 41.23 -19.73 7.24
CA LYS A 57 42.22 -19.36 6.22
C LYS A 57 41.75 -19.83 4.85
N SER A 58 41.89 -18.96 3.85
CA SER A 58 41.57 -19.23 2.45
C SER A 58 42.64 -18.55 1.59
N GLY A 59 43.65 -19.33 1.16
CA GLY A 59 44.87 -18.79 0.55
C GLY A 59 45.60 -17.85 1.51
N ASN A 60 46.00 -16.69 1.01
CA ASN A 60 46.66 -15.63 1.80
C ASN A 60 45.68 -14.76 2.61
N THR A 61 44.38 -15.07 2.59
CA THR A 61 43.36 -14.30 3.32
C THR A 61 42.79 -15.09 4.49
N SER A 62 42.47 -14.42 5.58
CA SER A 62 41.73 -15.00 6.71
C SER A 62 40.44 -14.23 6.94
N TYR A 63 39.37 -14.93 7.30
CA TYR A 63 38.11 -14.33 7.69
C TYR A 63 37.51 -15.02 8.91
N ARG A 64 36.72 -14.28 9.68
CA ARG A 64 36.04 -14.81 10.87
C ARG A 64 34.64 -15.33 10.52
N CYS A 65 34.27 -16.45 11.12
CA CYS A 65 32.95 -17.06 11.08
C CYS A 65 32.45 -17.32 12.49
N TYR A 66 31.13 -17.42 12.67
CA TYR A 66 30.53 -17.85 13.92
C TYR A 66 29.81 -19.18 13.73
N TYR A 67 30.03 -20.10 14.67
CA TYR A 67 29.36 -21.38 14.74
C TYR A 67 28.42 -21.40 15.93
N ALA A 68 27.25 -22.00 15.77
CA ALA A 68 26.32 -22.33 16.85
C ALA A 68 25.95 -23.80 16.73
N ASP A 69 26.18 -24.56 17.79
CA ASP A 69 25.96 -26.01 17.87
C ASP A 69 26.62 -26.76 16.71
N GLY A 70 27.86 -26.37 16.41
CA GLY A 70 28.68 -26.90 15.33
C GLY A 70 28.28 -26.45 13.93
N LYS A 71 27.19 -25.68 13.76
CA LYS A 71 26.74 -25.19 12.46
C LYS A 71 27.22 -23.77 12.21
N LYS A 72 27.79 -23.53 11.02
CA LYS A 72 28.18 -22.18 10.59
C LYS A 72 26.92 -21.32 10.41
N LEU A 73 26.84 -20.21 11.13
CA LEU A 73 25.75 -19.27 10.97
C LEU A 73 25.84 -18.53 9.64
N ARG A 74 24.68 -18.11 9.12
CA ARG A 74 24.53 -17.34 7.88
C ARG A 74 23.32 -16.41 8.01
N SER A 75 23.45 -15.16 7.57
CA SER A 75 22.38 -14.15 7.60
C SER A 75 21.77 -13.95 9.00
N LYS A 76 22.60 -13.88 10.04
CA LYS A 76 22.15 -13.80 11.44
C LYS A 76 22.85 -12.67 12.20
N TRP A 77 22.09 -12.00 13.05
CA TRP A 77 22.60 -11.08 14.06
C TRP A 77 23.08 -11.84 15.28
N LEU A 78 24.25 -11.48 15.78
CA LEU A 78 24.73 -11.83 17.12
C LEU A 78 24.50 -10.64 18.04
N LYS A 79 24.01 -10.91 19.25
CA LYS A 79 23.62 -9.88 20.21
C LYS A 79 24.39 -10.02 21.51
N GLU A 80 25.14 -9.00 21.94
CA GLU A 80 25.73 -8.96 23.28
C GLU A 80 24.85 -8.09 24.19
N ASN A 81 24.56 -8.56 25.40
CA ASN A 81 23.67 -7.88 26.36
C ASN A 81 22.32 -7.47 25.74
N GLY A 82 21.78 -8.29 24.83
CA GLY A 82 20.52 -8.03 24.12
C GLY A 82 20.61 -7.03 22.96
N LYS A 83 21.69 -6.26 22.83
CA LYS A 83 21.93 -5.31 21.73
C LYS A 83 22.61 -6.00 20.55
N ARG A 84 22.33 -5.57 19.31
CA ARG A 84 23.00 -6.13 18.12
C ARG A 84 24.47 -5.71 18.13
N THR A 85 25.38 -6.67 17.96
CA THR A 85 26.82 -6.39 17.99
C THR A 85 27.53 -6.86 16.74
N TYR A 86 27.18 -8.02 16.18
CA TYR A 86 27.81 -8.51 14.94
C TYR A 86 26.76 -9.02 13.97
N TYR A 87 27.10 -9.04 12.69
CA TYR A 87 26.28 -9.69 11.67
C TYR A 87 27.10 -10.72 10.91
N ILE A 88 26.53 -11.91 10.73
CA ILE A 88 27.09 -12.95 9.88
C ILE A 88 26.39 -12.88 8.52
N ARG A 89 27.15 -12.59 7.47
CA ARG A 89 26.65 -12.47 6.09
C ARG A 89 26.12 -13.82 5.58
N SER A 90 25.41 -13.81 4.45
CA SER A 90 24.92 -15.04 3.80
C SER A 90 26.05 -16.01 3.42
N SER A 91 27.25 -15.48 3.12
CA SER A 91 28.47 -16.26 2.89
C SER A 91 28.99 -17.01 4.12
N GLY A 92 28.50 -16.66 5.32
CA GLY A 92 28.97 -17.15 6.61
C GLY A 92 30.16 -16.35 7.18
N ARG A 93 30.63 -15.31 6.47
CA ARG A 93 31.67 -14.40 6.94
C ARG A 93 31.08 -13.33 7.85
N MET A 94 31.84 -12.91 8.85
CA MET A 94 31.55 -11.72 9.65
C MET A 94 31.45 -10.48 8.78
N ALA A 95 30.51 -9.59 9.09
CA ALA A 95 30.40 -8.29 8.45
C ALA A 95 31.45 -7.31 9.00
N THR A 96 32.09 -6.58 8.10
CA THR A 96 32.95 -5.41 8.36
C THR A 96 32.58 -4.32 7.35
N GLY A 97 32.89 -3.06 7.65
CA GLY A 97 32.58 -1.90 6.83
C GLY A 97 31.08 -1.64 6.63
N ASP A 98 30.75 -0.86 5.60
CA ASP A 98 29.38 -0.51 5.25
C ASP A 98 28.61 -1.74 4.70
N LEU A 99 27.41 -1.98 5.24
CA LEU A 99 26.55 -3.07 4.83
C LEU A 99 25.07 -2.70 4.93
N LYS A 100 24.36 -2.79 3.80
CA LYS A 100 22.90 -2.65 3.78
C LYS A 100 22.23 -3.99 4.11
N ILE A 101 21.39 -4.00 5.14
CA ILE A 101 20.61 -5.18 5.55
C ILE A 101 19.14 -4.78 5.56
N GLY A 102 18.38 -5.30 4.59
CA GLY A 102 17.01 -4.85 4.34
C GLY A 102 16.98 -3.36 3.95
N LYS A 103 16.21 -2.56 4.69
CA LYS A 103 16.05 -1.11 4.49
C LYS A 103 17.02 -0.26 5.33
N VAL A 104 17.92 -0.87 6.10
CA VAL A 104 18.81 -0.17 7.04
C VAL A 104 20.26 -0.27 6.57
N ASN A 105 20.99 0.84 6.61
CA ASN A 105 22.42 0.90 6.36
C ASN A 105 23.14 0.77 7.70
N TYR A 106 24.03 -0.22 7.82
CA TYR A 106 24.84 -0.45 9.01
C TYR A 106 26.31 -0.25 8.68
N CYS A 107 27.08 0.24 9.65
CA CYS A 107 28.54 0.30 9.58
C CYS A 107 29.15 -0.59 10.67
N PHE A 108 30.09 -1.45 10.28
CA PHE A 108 30.82 -2.34 11.17
C PHE A 108 32.31 -1.98 11.17
N GLY A 109 32.96 -2.03 12.33
CA GLY A 109 34.41 -1.86 12.43
C GLY A 109 35.18 -3.03 11.81
N ASP A 110 36.50 -2.90 11.74
CA ASP A 110 37.39 -3.96 11.25
C ASP A 110 37.37 -5.21 12.15
N ASP A 111 37.06 -5.02 13.43
CA ASP A 111 36.83 -6.10 14.40
C ASP A 111 35.45 -6.76 14.26
N GLY A 112 34.60 -6.23 13.37
CA GLY A 112 33.25 -6.69 13.05
C GLY A 112 32.17 -6.18 13.99
N LYS A 113 32.49 -5.36 14.98
CA LYS A 113 31.48 -4.77 15.86
C LYS A 113 30.68 -3.73 15.12
N LEU A 114 29.37 -3.77 15.32
CA LEU A 114 28.44 -2.77 14.84
C LEU A 114 28.78 -1.42 15.47
N ILE A 115 29.03 -0.41 14.65
CA ILE A 115 29.26 0.97 15.07
C ILE A 115 27.93 1.71 15.12
N TYR A 116 27.17 1.69 14.02
CA TYR A 116 25.85 2.33 13.94
C TYR A 116 24.96 1.70 12.86
N GLY A 117 23.66 1.99 12.94
CA GLY A 117 22.67 1.72 11.91
C GLY A 117 21.75 2.92 11.70
N VAL A 118 21.50 3.27 10.44
CA VAL A 118 20.62 4.37 10.03
C VAL A 118 19.64 3.93 8.96
N LYS A 119 18.43 4.48 8.99
CA LYS A 119 17.35 4.16 8.06
C LYS A 119 16.94 5.43 7.31
N PHE A 120 16.62 5.24 6.04
CA PHE A 120 16.06 6.27 5.17
C PHE A 120 14.87 5.70 4.40
N SER A 121 13.86 6.51 4.17
CA SER A 121 12.71 6.19 3.34
C SER A 121 12.11 7.43 2.71
N LEU A 122 11.44 7.24 1.59
CA LEU A 122 10.55 8.23 0.99
C LEU A 122 9.10 7.78 1.20
N SER A 123 8.23 8.73 1.52
CA SER A 123 6.78 8.60 1.45
C SER A 123 6.21 9.79 0.68
N ASP A 124 4.91 9.74 0.40
CA ASP A 124 4.14 10.88 -0.14
C ASP A 124 4.79 11.46 -1.40
N VAL A 125 5.28 10.57 -2.27
CA VAL A 125 6.02 10.94 -3.47
C VAL A 125 5.05 11.48 -4.50
N THR A 126 5.32 12.71 -4.96
CA THR A 126 4.60 13.40 -6.02
C THR A 126 5.50 13.81 -7.18
N GLU A 127 4.93 14.38 -8.24
CA GLU A 127 5.73 14.93 -9.34
C GLU A 127 6.63 16.11 -8.88
N SER A 128 6.24 16.80 -7.81
CA SER A 128 6.91 18.01 -7.30
C SER A 128 7.75 17.77 -6.04
N GLY A 129 7.53 16.67 -5.33
CA GLY A 129 8.17 16.48 -4.03
C GLY A 129 8.00 15.09 -3.41
N ALA A 130 8.55 14.92 -2.22
CA ALA A 130 8.31 13.75 -1.37
C ALA A 130 8.63 14.09 0.08
N VAL A 131 8.15 13.25 1.01
CA VAL A 131 8.58 13.29 2.41
C VAL A 131 9.78 12.37 2.59
N LEU A 132 10.94 12.95 2.89
CA LEU A 132 12.14 12.22 3.30
C LEU A 132 12.10 11.97 4.80
N THR A 133 12.06 10.70 5.19
CA THR A 133 12.23 10.30 6.59
C THR A 133 13.60 9.67 6.79
N PHE A 134 14.33 10.11 7.81
CA PHE A 134 15.57 9.47 8.23
C PHE A 134 15.65 9.36 9.75
N SER A 135 16.21 8.25 10.22
CA SER A 135 16.29 7.96 11.66
C SER A 135 17.43 7.03 12.03
N GLY A 136 17.89 7.18 13.27
CA GLY A 136 18.79 6.22 13.89
C GLY A 136 18.10 4.88 14.11
N VAL A 137 18.86 3.79 14.06
CA VAL A 137 18.37 2.45 14.46
C VAL A 137 19.11 1.97 15.68
N GLN A 138 20.43 2.17 15.70
CA GLN A 138 21.27 1.83 16.85
C GLN A 138 22.60 2.58 16.74
N GLN A 139 23.11 3.07 17.86
CA GLN A 139 24.45 3.64 18.00
C GLN A 139 25.20 2.88 19.09
N ASN A 140 26.39 2.37 18.76
CA ASN A 140 27.28 1.68 19.69
C ASN A 140 28.58 2.45 19.94
N ASP A 141 28.93 3.40 19.05
CA ASP A 141 30.01 4.35 19.28
C ASP A 141 29.42 5.70 19.72
N PRO A 142 29.46 6.04 21.03
CA PRO A 142 28.85 7.27 21.55
C PRO A 142 29.63 8.55 21.14
N ASN A 143 30.89 8.40 20.75
CA ASN A 143 31.76 9.52 20.35
C ASN A 143 31.52 9.94 18.89
N ALA A 144 30.87 9.07 18.12
CA ALA A 144 30.51 9.36 16.76
C ALA A 144 29.37 10.38 16.66
N ASP A 145 29.52 11.35 15.76
CA ASP A 145 28.44 12.19 15.28
C ASP A 145 27.89 11.64 13.97
N LEU A 146 26.57 11.54 13.89
CA LEU A 146 25.86 11.10 12.69
C LEU A 146 24.82 12.15 12.40
N THR A 147 25.01 12.86 11.29
CA THR A 147 24.12 13.94 10.87
C THR A 147 23.64 13.75 9.44
N GLY A 148 22.34 13.93 9.23
CA GLY A 148 21.70 13.91 7.91
C GLY A 148 21.23 15.30 7.55
N GLY A 149 21.31 15.67 6.28
CA GLY A 149 20.74 16.92 5.79
C GLY A 149 19.52 16.65 4.93
N ASP A 150 18.55 17.56 4.98
CA ASP A 150 17.38 17.56 4.10
C ASP A 150 17.65 18.27 2.77
N ASP A 151 18.59 19.20 2.76
CA ASP A 151 18.76 20.09 1.62
C ASP A 151 19.62 19.49 0.49
N TYR A 152 20.63 18.64 0.76
CA TYR A 152 21.44 18.07 -0.31
C TYR A 152 20.81 16.81 -0.93
N TYR A 153 20.19 16.98 -2.11
CA TYR A 153 19.71 15.86 -2.91
C TYR A 153 19.93 16.03 -4.42
N VAL A 154 20.11 14.88 -5.09
CA VAL A 154 20.21 14.79 -6.54
C VAL A 154 19.21 13.77 -7.05
N ILE A 155 18.35 14.18 -7.97
CA ILE A 155 17.41 13.27 -8.63
C ILE A 155 18.06 12.66 -9.87
N ARG A 156 17.92 11.34 -10.02
CA ARG A 156 18.34 10.63 -11.23
C ARG A 156 17.18 9.86 -11.83
N LYS A 157 17.00 9.98 -13.15
CA LYS A 157 16.02 9.22 -13.94
C LYS A 157 16.66 7.95 -14.49
N ASN A 158 15.92 6.84 -14.48
CA ASN A 158 16.31 5.63 -15.20
C ASN A 158 15.96 5.81 -16.69
N ALA A 159 16.97 5.77 -17.55
CA ALA A 159 16.82 5.77 -19.00
C ALA A 159 17.44 4.48 -19.54
N ASN A 160 16.59 3.49 -19.85
CA ASN A 160 16.98 2.19 -20.40
C ASN A 160 18.08 1.47 -19.58
N GLY A 161 17.93 1.44 -18.25
CA GLY A 161 18.87 0.80 -17.34
C GLY A 161 20.05 1.67 -16.92
N LYS A 162 20.17 2.90 -17.44
CA LYS A 162 21.20 3.87 -17.05
C LYS A 162 20.62 4.99 -16.19
N TRP A 163 21.24 5.25 -15.05
CA TRP A 163 20.83 6.33 -14.14
C TRP A 163 21.46 7.67 -14.53
N VAL A 164 20.66 8.55 -15.13
CA VAL A 164 21.09 9.89 -15.59
C VAL A 164 20.60 10.96 -14.62
N LYS A 165 21.46 11.94 -14.31
CA LYS A 165 21.08 13.08 -13.46
C LYS A 165 20.02 13.93 -14.16
N VAL A 166 18.93 14.26 -13.45
CA VAL A 166 17.91 15.19 -13.98
C VAL A 166 18.53 16.59 -14.06
N LYS A 167 18.31 17.27 -15.19
CA LYS A 167 18.88 18.60 -15.44
C LYS A 167 18.21 19.63 -14.51
N TYR A 168 19.01 20.53 -13.96
CA TYR A 168 18.49 21.67 -13.21
C TYR A 168 17.82 22.69 -14.13
N LEU A 169 16.73 23.31 -13.67
CA LEU A 169 16.06 24.40 -14.39
C LEU A 169 16.72 25.77 -14.17
N ILE A 170 17.45 25.91 -13.06
CA ILE A 170 18.09 27.16 -12.66
C ILE A 170 19.59 26.98 -12.47
N ASP A 171 20.34 28.05 -12.69
CA ASP A 171 21.78 28.14 -12.45
C ASP A 171 22.08 28.90 -11.15
N ASN A 172 23.28 28.71 -10.59
CA ASN A 172 23.77 29.42 -9.39
C ASN A 172 22.90 29.27 -8.13
N TRP A 173 22.29 28.10 -7.94
CA TRP A 173 21.56 27.77 -6.71
C TRP A 173 22.50 27.21 -5.64
N ALA A 174 22.10 27.31 -4.37
CA ALA A 174 22.78 26.71 -3.23
C ALA A 174 21.77 26.15 -2.24
N PHE A 175 22.20 25.15 -1.46
CA PHE A 175 21.44 24.59 -0.35
C PHE A 175 21.93 25.19 0.97
N THR A 176 21.02 25.42 1.91
CA THR A 176 21.40 25.52 3.31
C THR A 176 21.97 24.17 3.75
N ALA A 177 23.01 24.17 4.57
CA ALA A 177 23.69 22.93 4.92
C ALA A 177 23.37 22.53 6.36
N LEU A 178 22.08 22.48 6.68
CA LEU A 178 21.61 22.11 8.00
C LEU A 178 21.81 20.60 8.21
N GLY A 179 22.41 20.25 9.34
CA GLY A 179 22.66 18.86 9.73
C GLY A 179 21.81 18.51 10.94
N TYR A 180 21.04 17.43 10.82
CA TYR A 180 20.16 16.92 11.85
C TYR A 180 20.76 15.64 12.45
N PRO A 181 20.92 15.56 13.78
CA PRO A 181 21.52 14.38 14.42
C PRO A 181 20.58 13.18 14.36
N PHE A 182 21.11 12.01 14.02
CA PHE A 182 20.34 10.75 14.02
C PHE A 182 20.02 10.23 15.43
N PHE A 183 20.73 10.74 16.44
CA PHE A 183 20.65 10.28 17.82
C PHE A 183 20.84 11.44 18.81
N GLU A 184 20.13 11.38 19.94
CA GLU A 184 20.36 12.21 21.13
C GLU A 184 20.89 11.31 22.25
N GLY A 185 22.21 11.27 22.41
CA GLY A 185 22.87 10.22 23.19
C GLY A 185 22.77 8.86 22.49
N GLU A 186 22.28 7.82 23.18
CA GLU A 186 21.99 6.51 22.56
C GLU A 186 20.58 6.42 21.94
N LYS A 187 19.73 7.44 22.15
CA LYS A 187 18.33 7.39 21.72
C LYS A 187 18.21 7.76 20.25
N PRO A 188 17.58 6.93 19.41
CA PRO A 188 17.27 7.30 18.04
C PRO A 188 16.35 8.51 17.96
N VAL A 189 16.63 9.41 17.01
CA VAL A 189 15.76 10.53 16.63
C VAL A 189 15.29 10.29 15.21
N GLU A 190 14.01 10.54 14.95
CA GLU A 190 13.43 10.51 13.62
C GLU A 190 13.17 11.93 13.13
N HIS A 191 13.56 12.18 11.89
CA HIS A 191 13.32 13.44 11.20
C HIS A 191 12.49 13.20 9.94
N LYS A 192 11.54 14.08 9.69
CA LYS A 192 10.68 14.07 8.49
C LYS A 192 10.78 15.43 7.82
N HIS A 193 11.15 15.42 6.55
CA HIS A 193 11.37 16.62 5.77
C HIS A 193 10.58 16.55 4.47
N SER A 194 9.72 17.54 4.26
CA SER A 194 9.02 17.73 3.01
C SER A 194 9.96 18.35 2.00
N ILE A 195 10.42 17.55 1.04
CA ILE A 195 11.27 18.00 -0.05
C ILE A 195 10.38 18.47 -1.19
N ASN A 196 10.49 19.76 -1.53
CA ASN A 196 9.97 20.29 -2.78
C ASN A 196 11.14 20.47 -3.75
N TRP A 197 11.08 19.78 -4.89
CA TRP A 197 12.10 19.83 -5.93
C TRP A 197 11.64 20.51 -7.21
N GLU A 198 10.38 20.97 -7.27
CA GLU A 198 9.81 21.65 -8.42
C GLU A 198 10.59 22.92 -8.79
N TRP A 199 11.04 23.69 -7.79
CA TRP A 199 11.86 24.88 -8.04
C TRP A 199 13.22 24.57 -8.67
N LEU A 200 13.74 23.35 -8.51
CA LEU A 200 15.07 22.94 -8.95
C LEU A 200 15.04 22.11 -10.24
N TYR A 201 14.05 21.23 -10.40
CA TYR A 201 13.93 20.30 -11.52
C TYR A 201 12.60 20.41 -12.28
N GLY A 202 11.64 21.19 -11.77
CA GLY A 202 10.26 21.19 -12.24
C GLY A 202 9.49 19.96 -11.78
N LYS A 203 8.27 19.82 -12.30
CA LYS A 203 7.46 18.60 -12.15
C LYS A 203 8.11 17.46 -12.91
N LEU A 204 8.42 16.38 -12.20
CA LEU A 204 9.04 15.20 -12.78
C LEU A 204 8.00 14.42 -13.61
N PRO A 205 8.26 14.12 -14.89
CA PRO A 205 7.35 13.29 -15.68
C PRO A 205 7.27 11.87 -15.14
N VAL A 206 6.24 11.12 -15.55
CA VAL A 206 6.12 9.68 -15.29
C VAL A 206 7.43 8.94 -15.61
N GLY A 207 7.82 8.04 -14.70
CA GLY A 207 9.04 7.26 -14.84
C GLY A 207 9.61 6.73 -13.53
N GLU A 208 10.73 6.02 -13.66
CA GLU A 208 11.48 5.50 -12.52
C GLU A 208 12.64 6.44 -12.17
N TYR A 209 12.73 6.77 -10.88
CA TYR A 209 13.70 7.72 -10.36
C TYR A 209 14.41 7.16 -9.13
N LYS A 210 15.48 7.83 -8.75
CA LYS A 210 16.05 7.70 -7.42
C LYS A 210 16.46 9.06 -6.89
N LEU A 211 16.15 9.30 -5.63
CA LEU A 211 16.70 10.40 -4.86
C LEU A 211 18.04 9.95 -4.30
N VAL A 212 19.07 10.75 -4.56
CA VAL A 212 20.41 10.54 -4.02
C VAL A 212 20.66 11.64 -3.00
N THR A 213 20.79 11.26 -1.73
CA THR A 213 21.16 12.16 -0.64
C THR A 213 22.38 11.59 0.08
N ASP A 214 22.85 12.26 1.11
CA ASP A 214 23.96 11.81 1.94
C ASP A 214 23.73 12.07 3.43
N TYR A 215 24.55 11.41 4.22
CA TYR A 215 24.73 11.72 5.63
C TYR A 215 26.20 11.71 5.96
N VAL A 216 26.55 12.42 7.02
CA VAL A 216 27.90 12.54 7.50
C VAL A 216 28.07 11.66 8.72
N TYR A 217 29.09 10.81 8.67
CA TYR A 217 29.62 10.10 9.84
C TYR A 217 30.94 10.72 10.24
N GLN A 218 31.02 11.16 11.50
CA GLN A 218 32.26 11.64 12.12
C GLN A 218 32.56 10.75 13.33
N PRO A 219 33.67 9.99 13.32
CA PRO A 219 34.03 9.15 14.46
C PRO A 219 34.41 9.93 15.73
N ASN A 220 34.67 11.25 15.60
CA ASN A 220 35.00 12.11 16.74
C ASN A 220 34.32 13.47 16.61
N LYS A 221 33.33 13.73 17.47
CA LYS A 221 32.58 15.00 17.59
C LYS A 221 33.43 16.26 17.77
N ASN A 222 34.68 16.12 18.22
CA ASN A 222 35.57 17.25 18.50
C ASN A 222 36.47 17.65 17.31
N ILE A 223 36.41 16.93 16.19
CA ILE A 223 37.19 17.23 14.99
C ILE A 223 36.27 17.97 14.00
N PRO A 224 36.64 19.17 13.51
CA PRO A 224 35.85 19.88 12.51
C PRO A 224 35.60 19.01 11.27
N VAL A 225 34.39 19.12 10.73
CA VAL A 225 33.96 18.38 9.54
C VAL A 225 34.77 18.84 8.33
N ASP A 226 35.74 18.05 7.89
CA ASP A 226 36.29 18.22 6.54
C ASP A 226 35.39 17.51 5.54
N ARG A 227 34.48 18.28 4.91
CA ARG A 227 33.60 17.79 3.84
C ARG A 227 34.36 17.40 2.56
N ASN A 228 35.66 17.71 2.47
CA ASN A 228 36.51 17.23 1.39
C ASN A 228 37.12 15.85 1.71
N HIS A 229 36.93 15.31 2.92
CA HIS A 229 37.40 13.97 3.26
C HIS A 229 36.37 12.93 2.77
N PRO A 230 36.70 12.11 1.75
CA PRO A 230 35.72 11.25 1.06
C PRO A 230 35.09 10.17 1.95
N ASP A 231 35.72 9.82 3.07
CA ASP A 231 35.26 8.75 3.96
C ASP A 231 34.14 9.15 4.93
N THR A 232 33.88 10.45 5.12
CA THR A 232 32.87 10.95 6.06
C THR A 232 31.47 11.05 5.44
N ILE A 233 31.38 11.26 4.12
CA ILE A 233 30.11 11.43 3.41
C ILE A 233 29.63 10.09 2.86
N LYS A 234 28.48 9.62 3.35
CA LYS A 234 27.87 8.35 2.97
C LYS A 234 26.64 8.60 2.10
N LYS A 235 26.69 8.12 0.85
CA LYS A 235 25.57 8.29 -0.11
C LYS A 235 24.46 7.28 0.13
N VAL A 236 23.22 7.77 0.02
CA VAL A 236 22.00 6.99 0.11
C VAL A 236 21.25 7.08 -1.22
N TYR A 237 20.73 5.94 -1.67
CA TYR A 237 19.99 5.83 -2.93
C TYR A 237 18.58 5.32 -2.62
N LEU A 238 17.58 6.17 -2.83
CA LEU A 238 16.18 5.91 -2.54
C LEU A 238 15.40 5.82 -3.86
N PRO A 239 15.10 4.62 -4.37
CA PRO A 239 14.32 4.47 -5.59
C PRO A 239 12.86 4.88 -5.35
N PHE A 240 12.25 5.52 -6.34
CA PHE A 240 10.82 5.86 -6.35
C PHE A 240 10.29 5.89 -7.79
N LYS A 241 8.96 5.94 -7.95
CA LYS A 241 8.30 6.06 -9.24
C LYS A 241 7.38 7.27 -9.23
N ILE A 242 7.36 8.00 -10.33
CA ILE A 242 6.27 8.90 -10.66
C ILE A 242 5.33 8.12 -11.57
N THR A 243 4.10 7.93 -11.12
CA THR A 243 2.98 7.39 -11.89
C THR A 243 2.01 8.53 -12.16
N GLU A 244 1.06 8.33 -13.07
CA GLU A 244 0.04 9.33 -13.42
C GLU A 244 -0.81 9.78 -12.20
N ASN A 245 -0.82 8.99 -11.11
CA ASN A 245 -1.64 9.22 -9.91
C ASN A 245 -0.92 9.98 -8.77
N ASN A 246 0.40 10.19 -8.86
CA ASN A 246 1.19 10.73 -7.75
C ASN A 246 1.22 12.28 -7.70
N SER A 247 0.63 13.00 -8.65
CA SER A 247 0.93 14.42 -8.87
C SER A 247 0.39 15.44 -7.86
N ASN A 248 -0.51 15.12 -6.91
CA ASN A 248 -1.21 16.16 -6.10
C ASN A 248 -1.72 15.75 -4.69
N ILE A 249 -0.89 15.56 -3.64
CA ILE A 249 -1.41 15.33 -2.26
C ILE A 249 -0.43 15.83 -1.16
N GLY A 250 -0.89 16.65 -0.20
CA GLY A 250 -0.12 17.14 0.97
C GLY A 250 -0.44 16.41 2.30
N GLU A 251 0.38 16.60 3.36
CA GLU A 251 0.28 15.92 4.68
C GLU A 251 -0.93 16.35 5.55
N PHE A 252 -1.81 15.41 5.95
CA PHE A 252 -2.84 15.58 6.99
C PHE A 252 -3.08 14.26 7.79
N GLY A 253 -3.66 14.33 9.01
CA GLY A 253 -3.94 13.18 9.90
C GLY A 253 -5.19 13.33 10.79
N PHE A 254 -5.58 12.25 11.48
CA PHE A 254 -6.73 12.19 12.41
C PHE A 254 -6.42 11.29 13.62
N ASP A 255 -6.85 11.70 14.81
CA ASP A 255 -6.87 10.91 16.04
C ASP A 255 -8.30 10.41 16.31
N PHE A 256 -8.45 9.14 16.74
CA PHE A 256 -9.74 8.49 16.96
C PHE A 256 -9.89 7.98 18.40
N GLU A 257 -11.05 8.20 19.00
CA GLU A 257 -11.39 7.74 20.36
C GLU A 257 -12.72 6.98 20.35
N ILE A 258 -12.75 5.75 20.87
CA ILE A 258 -14.00 4.98 21.05
C ILE A 258 -14.78 5.57 22.22
N THR A 259 -15.98 6.08 21.96
CA THR A 259 -16.83 6.69 22.98
C THR A 259 -17.99 5.80 23.44
N LYS A 260 -18.41 4.84 22.61
CA LYS A 260 -19.42 3.84 22.99
C LYS A 260 -19.17 2.52 22.28
N LYS A 261 -19.46 1.40 22.95
CA LYS A 261 -19.25 0.06 22.40
C LYS A 261 -20.32 -0.91 22.89
N SER A 262 -20.88 -1.68 21.96
CA SER A 262 -21.76 -2.83 22.18
C SER A 262 -21.59 -3.83 21.04
N ALA A 263 -22.20 -5.01 21.16
CA ALA A 263 -22.15 -6.04 20.10
C ALA A 263 -22.88 -5.65 18.81
N THR A 264 -23.65 -4.56 18.79
CA THR A 264 -24.36 -4.08 17.58
C THR A 264 -24.08 -2.62 17.26
N ARG A 265 -23.29 -1.92 18.10
CA ARG A 265 -22.99 -0.51 17.91
C ARG A 265 -21.65 -0.09 18.46
N ILE A 266 -20.84 0.60 17.66
CA ILE A 266 -19.60 1.23 18.12
C ILE A 266 -19.61 2.68 17.69
N GLU A 267 -19.30 3.58 18.63
CA GLU A 267 -19.20 5.02 18.38
C GLU A 267 -17.77 5.50 18.56
N PHE A 268 -17.30 6.33 17.64
CA PHE A 268 -16.00 6.98 17.71
C PHE A 268 -16.14 8.49 17.62
N ASN A 269 -15.27 9.21 18.31
CA ASN A 269 -14.96 10.61 18.02
C ASN A 269 -13.67 10.65 17.20
N ALA A 270 -13.64 11.51 16.17
CA ALA A 270 -12.44 11.76 15.38
C ALA A 270 -12.05 13.23 15.46
N VAL A 271 -10.76 13.51 15.67
CA VAL A 271 -10.20 14.86 15.77
C VAL A 271 -9.06 15.00 14.77
N ARG A 272 -9.13 16.00 13.90
CA ARG A 272 -8.10 16.25 12.90
C ARG A 272 -6.78 16.70 13.55
N THR A 273 -5.68 16.15 13.05
CA THR A 273 -4.32 16.54 13.44
C THR A 273 -3.53 17.06 12.22
N GLY A 274 -2.96 18.26 12.33
CA GLY A 274 -2.12 18.87 11.29
C GLY A 274 -2.82 19.89 10.37
N ALA A 275 -2.01 20.75 9.76
CA ALA A 275 -2.45 21.83 8.88
C ALA A 275 -2.51 21.36 7.41
N TYR A 276 -3.67 21.51 6.77
CA TYR A 276 -3.87 21.30 5.33
C TYR A 276 -4.02 22.66 4.68
N LYS A 277 -3.45 22.86 3.49
CA LYS A 277 -3.66 24.04 2.65
C LYS A 277 -4.24 23.59 1.31
N GLY A 278 -5.56 23.57 1.22
CA GLY A 278 -6.32 23.29 0.01
C GLY A 278 -7.83 23.40 0.27
N GLU A 279 -8.59 23.79 -0.74
CA GLU A 279 -10.04 23.63 -0.78
C GLU A 279 -10.33 22.34 -1.54
N VAL A 280 -10.69 21.26 -0.83
CA VAL A 280 -11.11 20.00 -1.45
C VAL A 280 -12.18 19.35 -0.56
N ASP A 281 -13.27 18.90 -1.18
CA ASP A 281 -14.29 18.06 -0.55
C ASP A 281 -13.69 16.70 -0.14
N TRP A 282 -13.93 16.29 1.09
CA TRP A 282 -13.40 15.06 1.67
C TRP A 282 -14.44 13.95 1.63
N ASP A 283 -14.10 12.79 1.07
CA ASP A 283 -14.93 11.59 1.12
C ASP A 283 -14.50 10.72 2.33
N PHE A 284 -15.46 10.38 3.18
CA PHE A 284 -15.27 9.45 4.29
C PHE A 284 -15.78 8.06 3.89
N GLU A 285 -14.89 7.09 3.77
CA GLU A 285 -15.27 5.71 3.42
C GLU A 285 -14.80 4.75 4.53
N CYS A 286 -15.74 4.13 5.25
CA CYS A 286 -15.44 3.02 6.15
C CYS A 286 -15.65 1.74 5.37
N TYR A 287 -14.57 0.97 5.18
CA TYR A 287 -14.62 -0.19 4.31
C TYR A 287 -15.11 -1.41 5.07
N ASP A 288 -14.51 -1.77 6.21
CA ASP A 288 -14.75 -3.08 6.83
C ASP A 288 -14.46 -3.18 8.35
N ILE A 289 -15.10 -4.17 9.02
CA ILE A 289 -14.73 -4.65 10.36
C ILE A 289 -14.17 -6.06 10.21
N GLU A 290 -13.02 -6.28 10.81
CA GLU A 290 -12.34 -7.57 10.73
C GLU A 290 -12.27 -8.25 12.10
N LYS A 291 -12.52 -9.56 12.15
CA LYS A 291 -12.38 -10.40 13.35
C LYS A 291 -11.05 -11.14 13.34
N SER A 292 -10.33 -11.10 14.46
CA SER A 292 -9.11 -11.90 14.63
C SER A 292 -9.47 -13.39 14.70
N THR A 293 -8.93 -14.21 13.81
CA THR A 293 -9.23 -15.66 13.72
C THR A 293 -8.11 -16.56 14.24
N GLY A 294 -6.94 -15.99 14.54
CA GLY A 294 -5.75 -16.72 15.03
C GLY A 294 -5.26 -16.31 16.42
N ALA A 295 -4.17 -16.95 16.85
CA ALA A 295 -3.45 -16.62 18.08
C ALA A 295 -2.62 -15.32 17.96
N ASP A 296 -2.37 -14.87 16.73
CA ASP A 296 -1.68 -13.63 16.41
C ASP A 296 -2.67 -12.62 15.80
N PRO A 297 -3.20 -11.68 16.60
CA PRO A 297 -4.15 -10.69 16.13
C PRO A 297 -3.52 -9.65 15.18
N GLU A 298 -2.24 -9.73 14.81
CA GLU A 298 -1.70 -8.85 13.76
C GLU A 298 -1.79 -9.45 12.35
N LEU A 299 -2.04 -10.76 12.20
CA LEU A 299 -1.79 -11.48 10.94
C LEU A 299 -2.96 -12.32 10.41
N ASP A 300 -3.97 -12.63 11.22
CA ASP A 300 -5.10 -13.48 10.82
C ASP A 300 -6.45 -12.77 11.08
N TRP A 301 -7.03 -12.18 10.04
CA TRP A 301 -8.24 -11.37 10.09
C TRP A 301 -9.27 -11.83 9.04
N GLU A 302 -10.52 -12.05 9.44
CA GLU A 302 -11.64 -12.36 8.53
C GLU A 302 -12.67 -11.24 8.47
N LEU A 303 -13.21 -11.02 7.26
CA LEU A 303 -14.15 -9.95 6.93
C LEU A 303 -15.52 -10.16 7.58
N TYR A 304 -16.05 -9.12 8.22
CA TYR A 304 -17.39 -9.09 8.79
C TYR A 304 -18.21 -7.96 8.13
N ASN A 305 -19.08 -8.32 7.19
CA ASN A 305 -19.75 -7.37 6.29
C ASN A 305 -20.91 -6.58 6.94
N GLY A 306 -21.16 -5.37 6.43
CA GLY A 306 -22.37 -4.57 6.68
C GLY A 306 -22.11 -3.31 7.51
N ILE A 307 -21.75 -2.20 6.84
CA ILE A 307 -21.35 -0.94 7.49
C ILE A 307 -22.11 0.24 6.88
N SER A 308 -22.54 1.16 7.74
CA SER A 308 -23.03 2.50 7.36
C SER A 308 -22.40 3.54 8.30
N LEU A 309 -22.04 4.71 7.76
CA LEU A 309 -21.38 5.82 8.46
C LEU A 309 -22.39 6.94 8.73
N ILE A 310 -22.78 7.17 9.98
CA ILE A 310 -23.83 8.14 10.32
C ILE A 310 -23.30 9.21 11.30
N ASN A 311 -23.50 10.50 11.01
CA ASN A 311 -23.11 11.61 11.90
C ASN A 311 -24.00 11.73 13.16
N THR A 312 -23.68 12.69 14.05
CA THR A 312 -24.45 12.99 15.27
C THR A 312 -25.92 13.39 15.02
N ALA A 313 -26.28 13.76 13.79
CA ALA A 313 -27.63 14.12 13.38
C ALA A 313 -28.42 12.96 12.74
N GLY A 314 -27.81 11.78 12.58
CA GLY A 314 -28.49 10.63 11.97
C GLY A 314 -28.42 10.57 10.44
N CYS A 315 -27.58 11.39 9.80
CA CYS A 315 -27.39 11.43 8.34
C CYS A 315 -26.11 10.70 7.91
N GLU A 316 -26.12 10.07 6.73
CA GLU A 316 -24.89 9.51 6.12
C GLU A 316 -23.87 10.62 5.84
N VAL A 317 -22.61 10.36 6.19
CA VAL A 317 -21.54 11.36 6.06
C VAL A 317 -20.95 11.29 4.65
N LEU A 318 -21.49 12.08 3.72
CA LEU A 318 -20.97 12.25 2.36
C LEU A 318 -19.93 13.38 2.23
N GLY A 319 -19.50 13.96 3.35
CA GLY A 319 -18.33 14.84 3.39
C GLY A 319 -18.23 15.66 4.67
N ILE A 320 -17.01 16.10 5.00
CA ILE A 320 -16.74 17.01 6.12
C ILE A 320 -16.14 18.29 5.55
N GLU A 321 -16.73 19.44 5.89
CA GLU A 321 -16.17 20.74 5.52
C GLU A 321 -14.75 20.92 6.09
N PRO A 322 -13.78 21.41 5.30
CA PRO A 322 -12.35 21.46 5.64
C PRO A 322 -11.99 22.21 6.93
N ASP A 323 -12.91 23.04 7.44
CA ASP A 323 -12.67 23.96 8.56
C ASP A 323 -13.33 23.51 9.87
N SER A 324 -14.07 22.40 9.86
CA SER A 324 -14.77 21.95 11.06
C SER A 324 -13.77 21.30 12.05
N VAL A 325 -13.40 22.07 13.08
CA VAL A 325 -12.60 21.59 14.24
C VAL A 325 -13.45 20.74 15.19
N THR A 326 -14.68 20.40 14.79
CA THR A 326 -15.68 19.72 15.60
C THR A 326 -15.48 18.20 15.57
N PRO A 327 -15.40 17.54 16.74
CA PRO A 327 -15.46 16.08 16.82
C PRO A 327 -16.73 15.59 16.15
N PHE A 328 -16.61 14.74 15.14
CA PHE A 328 -17.74 14.08 14.52
C PHE A 328 -17.86 12.64 15.04
N ARG A 329 -19.11 12.18 15.19
CA ARG A 329 -19.42 10.85 15.71
C ARG A 329 -19.62 9.89 14.55
N ILE A 330 -18.87 8.79 14.52
CA ILE A 330 -19.08 7.68 13.60
C ILE A 330 -19.80 6.56 14.35
N THR A 331 -20.92 6.07 13.83
CA THR A 331 -21.66 4.95 14.44
C THR A 331 -21.65 3.73 13.53
N TRP A 332 -21.08 2.61 13.98
CA TRP A 332 -21.34 1.30 13.38
C TRP A 332 -22.71 0.78 13.83
N THR A 333 -23.46 0.17 12.91
CA THR A 333 -24.65 -0.61 13.23
C THR A 333 -24.60 -1.92 12.45
N GLY A 334 -24.53 -3.06 13.15
CA GLY A 334 -24.41 -4.36 12.49
C GLY A 334 -25.64 -4.73 11.68
N SER A 335 -25.51 -4.73 10.35
CA SER A 335 -26.62 -5.03 9.42
C SER A 335 -27.00 -6.52 9.38
N TYR A 336 -26.12 -7.42 9.85
CA TYR A 336 -26.26 -8.88 9.70
C TYR A 336 -26.12 -9.71 11.00
N GLY A 337 -26.11 -9.07 12.18
CA GLY A 337 -26.10 -9.77 13.47
C GLY A 337 -25.20 -9.12 14.53
N SER A 338 -25.24 -9.64 15.75
CA SER A 338 -24.35 -9.20 16.84
C SER A 338 -22.92 -9.72 16.63
N LEU A 339 -21.92 -8.90 16.96
CA LEU A 339 -20.54 -9.34 17.04
C LEU A 339 -20.41 -10.35 18.20
N PRO A 340 -19.95 -11.58 17.93
CA PRO A 340 -19.63 -12.52 18.99
C PRO A 340 -18.44 -12.02 19.82
N GLU A 341 -18.22 -12.61 20.99
CA GLU A 341 -17.02 -12.31 21.78
C GLU A 341 -15.74 -12.49 20.93
N GLY A 342 -14.82 -11.53 21.02
CA GLY A 342 -13.58 -11.57 20.25
C GLY A 342 -12.84 -10.23 20.17
N SER A 343 -11.66 -10.26 19.57
CA SER A 343 -10.87 -9.08 19.21
C SER A 343 -11.13 -8.70 17.75
N TYR A 344 -11.28 -7.41 17.50
CA TYR A 344 -11.70 -6.85 16.23
C TYR A 344 -10.84 -5.62 15.88
N ARG A 345 -10.83 -5.23 14.61
CA ARG A 345 -10.38 -3.90 14.17
C ARG A 345 -11.35 -3.30 13.16
N ILE A 346 -11.47 -1.97 13.15
CA ILE A 346 -12.21 -1.24 12.12
C ILE A 346 -11.21 -0.61 11.15
N HIS A 347 -11.45 -0.80 9.85
CA HIS A 347 -10.69 -0.18 8.77
C HIS A 347 -11.44 1.03 8.23
N ILE A 348 -10.88 2.22 8.44
CA ILE A 348 -11.41 3.50 7.96
C ILE A 348 -10.46 4.04 6.90
N VAL A 349 -10.99 4.50 5.77
CA VAL A 349 -10.22 5.11 4.70
C VAL A 349 -10.68 6.55 4.52
N LEU A 350 -9.73 7.47 4.63
CA LEU A 350 -9.99 8.90 4.52
C LEU A 350 -9.27 9.48 3.32
N GLY A 351 -9.97 10.30 2.57
CA GLY A 351 -9.36 11.10 1.53
C GLY A 351 -10.35 11.42 0.43
N ASN A 352 -9.93 11.38 -0.82
CA ASN A 352 -10.82 11.59 -1.96
C ASN A 352 -10.55 10.52 -3.01
N ASN A 353 -11.22 10.62 -4.16
CA ASN A 353 -11.04 9.69 -5.29
C ASN A 353 -9.60 9.56 -5.81
N TYR A 354 -8.66 10.42 -5.38
CA TYR A 354 -7.29 10.51 -5.88
C TYR A 354 -6.23 10.22 -4.81
N ALA A 355 -6.61 10.26 -3.53
CA ALA A 355 -5.73 10.11 -2.38
C ALA A 355 -6.49 9.41 -1.25
N LYS A 356 -6.10 8.19 -0.87
CA LYS A 356 -6.75 7.44 0.22
C LYS A 356 -5.73 7.12 1.31
N LYS A 357 -6.11 7.32 2.57
CA LYS A 357 -5.28 7.02 3.74
C LYS A 357 -6.03 6.08 4.69
N ASP A 358 -5.42 4.94 4.96
CA ASP A 358 -5.99 3.89 5.80
C ASP A 358 -5.70 4.08 7.30
N PHE A 359 -6.72 3.81 8.11
CA PHE A 359 -6.67 3.80 9.57
C PHE A 359 -7.24 2.48 10.09
N TYR A 360 -6.55 1.83 11.01
CA TYR A 360 -6.98 0.59 11.64
C TYR A 360 -7.13 0.78 13.14
N ILE A 361 -8.36 0.69 13.66
CA ILE A 361 -8.68 0.94 15.08
C ILE A 361 -9.04 -0.37 15.77
N PRO A 362 -8.19 -0.90 16.67
CA PRO A 362 -8.47 -2.16 17.36
C PRO A 362 -9.48 -1.99 18.51
N PHE A 363 -10.33 -3.00 18.73
CA PHE A 363 -11.24 -3.08 19.88
C PHE A 363 -11.56 -4.54 20.25
N LYS A 364 -12.24 -4.76 21.38
CA LYS A 364 -12.63 -6.10 21.86
C LYS A 364 -14.09 -6.13 22.28
N VAL A 365 -14.85 -7.17 21.91
CA VAL A 365 -16.23 -7.43 22.38
C VAL A 365 -16.18 -8.50 23.45
N THR A 366 -16.84 -8.26 24.59
CA THR A 366 -16.92 -9.18 25.73
C THR A 366 -18.16 -10.09 25.66
N GLU A 367 -18.12 -11.21 26.38
CA GLU A 367 -19.24 -12.17 26.47
C GLU A 367 -20.56 -11.50 26.91
N ALA A 368 -20.52 -10.60 27.89
CA ALA A 368 -21.68 -9.87 28.40
C ALA A 368 -22.26 -8.87 27.37
N GLU A 369 -21.42 -8.31 26.49
CA GLU A 369 -21.85 -7.41 25.41
C GLU A 369 -22.52 -8.20 24.27
N ALA A 370 -22.04 -9.41 23.98
CA ALA A 370 -22.61 -10.31 22.98
C ALA A 370 -23.96 -10.92 23.41
N ALA A 371 -24.18 -11.16 24.71
CA ALA A 371 -25.38 -11.83 25.22
C ALA A 371 -26.65 -10.94 25.24
N LYS A 372 -26.52 -9.61 25.26
CA LYS A 372 -27.66 -8.67 25.35
C LYS A 372 -28.55 -8.60 24.10
N THR A 373 -28.18 -9.26 22.99
CA THR A 373 -28.86 -9.13 21.68
C THR A 373 -29.82 -10.28 21.34
N ALA A 374 -29.82 -11.37 22.09
CA ALA A 374 -30.63 -12.56 21.79
C ALA A 374 -32.15 -12.36 21.98
N ASP A 375 -32.57 -11.37 22.76
CA ASP A 375 -33.98 -11.10 23.04
C ASP A 375 -34.70 -10.25 21.96
N LEU A 376 -33.96 -9.54 21.11
CA LEU A 376 -34.53 -8.68 20.04
C LEU A 376 -34.90 -9.43 18.75
N ILE A 377 -34.40 -10.66 18.54
CA ILE A 377 -34.61 -11.43 17.30
C ILE A 377 -36.03 -12.03 17.21
N LYS A 378 -36.81 -12.07 18.29
CA LYS A 378 -38.11 -12.75 18.33
C LYS A 378 -39.33 -11.92 17.91
N THR A 379 -39.22 -10.62 17.62
CA THR A 379 -40.41 -9.76 17.43
C THR A 379 -40.39 -8.82 16.21
N VAL A 380 -39.46 -8.97 15.27
CA VAL A 380 -39.49 -8.18 14.02
C VAL A 380 -39.81 -9.10 12.83
N PRO A 381 -40.91 -8.88 12.08
CA PRO A 381 -41.21 -9.65 10.88
C PRO A 381 -40.15 -9.37 9.81
N ALA A 382 -39.77 -10.39 9.05
CA ALA A 382 -38.72 -10.31 8.02
C ALA A 382 -39.03 -9.21 6.99
N VAL A 383 -38.16 -8.21 6.91
CA VAL A 383 -38.13 -7.20 5.84
C VAL A 383 -37.11 -7.68 4.81
N ASN A 384 -37.57 -8.05 3.62
CA ASN A 384 -36.71 -8.33 2.47
C ASN A 384 -36.23 -6.99 1.89
N TYR A 385 -34.95 -6.65 2.06
CA TYR A 385 -34.38 -5.47 1.40
C TYR A 385 -33.99 -5.83 -0.04
N THR A 386 -34.52 -5.06 -0.98
CA THR A 386 -34.36 -5.18 -2.43
C THR A 386 -32.92 -4.88 -2.86
N THR A 387 -32.30 -5.80 -3.58
CA THR A 387 -31.01 -5.65 -4.26
C THR A 387 -30.99 -4.40 -5.14
N PHE A 388 -30.01 -3.50 -4.99
CA PHE A 388 -29.78 -2.42 -5.96
C PHE A 388 -29.55 -3.03 -7.35
N ILE A 389 -30.33 -2.58 -8.34
CA ILE A 389 -30.25 -3.07 -9.72
C ILE A 389 -29.55 -1.99 -10.56
N GLY A 390 -28.35 -2.28 -11.05
CA GLY A 390 -27.59 -1.34 -11.90
C GLY A 390 -28.17 -1.21 -13.32
N PRO A 391 -27.60 -0.33 -14.17
CA PRO A 391 -28.07 -0.11 -15.53
C PRO A 391 -28.05 -1.42 -16.36
N PRO A 392 -29.05 -1.68 -17.23
CA PRO A 392 -29.10 -2.88 -18.05
C PRO A 392 -27.83 -3.05 -18.88
N LYS A 393 -27.34 -4.28 -19.10
CA LYS A 393 -26.35 -4.50 -20.16
C LYS A 393 -26.97 -4.22 -21.53
N LEU A 394 -26.15 -3.72 -22.45
CA LEU A 394 -26.52 -3.57 -23.86
C LEU A 394 -25.88 -4.70 -24.68
N TYR A 395 -26.71 -5.36 -25.48
CA TYR A 395 -26.28 -6.39 -26.40
C TYR A 395 -26.31 -5.88 -27.84
N VAL A 396 -25.30 -6.25 -28.62
CA VAL A 396 -25.19 -5.97 -30.05
C VAL A 396 -25.37 -7.28 -30.79
N THR A 397 -26.39 -7.38 -31.64
CA THR A 397 -26.65 -8.55 -32.47
C THR A 397 -26.28 -8.26 -33.92
N ALA A 398 -25.37 -9.09 -34.46
CA ALA A 398 -24.86 -9.00 -35.83
C ALA A 398 -24.52 -10.39 -36.36
N GLY A 399 -24.84 -10.71 -37.61
CA GLY A 399 -24.50 -11.98 -38.24
C GLY A 399 -25.10 -13.22 -37.56
N GLY A 400 -26.19 -13.04 -36.79
CA GLY A 400 -26.79 -14.09 -35.95
C GLY A 400 -26.07 -14.33 -34.60
N ASN A 401 -25.01 -13.57 -34.30
CA ASN A 401 -24.30 -13.61 -33.04
C ASN A 401 -24.69 -12.41 -32.16
N THR A 402 -24.59 -12.58 -30.84
CA THR A 402 -24.86 -11.54 -29.86
C THR A 402 -23.61 -11.27 -29.02
N TYR A 403 -23.26 -10.00 -28.88
CA TYR A 403 -22.07 -9.51 -28.17
C TYR A 403 -22.49 -8.57 -27.05
N THR A 404 -21.82 -8.61 -25.91
CA THR A 404 -22.04 -7.64 -24.83
C THR A 404 -21.21 -6.39 -25.10
N ALA A 405 -21.86 -5.23 -25.20
CA ALA A 405 -21.16 -3.95 -25.33
C ALA A 405 -20.43 -3.57 -24.04
N CYS A 406 -19.32 -2.86 -24.16
CA CYS A 406 -18.54 -2.38 -23.03
C CYS A 406 -19.26 -1.15 -22.41
N ARG A 407 -19.69 -1.25 -21.15
CA ARG A 407 -20.32 -0.13 -20.43
C ARG A 407 -19.24 0.83 -19.94
N SER A 408 -19.40 2.12 -20.22
CA SER A 408 -18.50 3.20 -19.78
C SER A 408 -19.18 4.04 -18.69
N THR A 409 -19.47 5.32 -18.94
CA THR A 409 -20.11 6.20 -17.97
C THR A 409 -21.60 5.90 -17.81
N SER A 410 -22.12 5.96 -16.59
CA SER A 410 -23.55 5.86 -16.30
C SER A 410 -23.95 6.65 -15.07
N SER A 411 -25.19 7.14 -15.09
CA SER A 411 -25.89 7.80 -14.01
C SER A 411 -27.21 7.06 -13.82
N TRP A 412 -27.41 6.38 -12.70
CA TRP A 412 -28.52 5.45 -12.50
C TRP A 412 -29.21 5.69 -11.16
N GLU A 413 -30.53 5.59 -11.11
CA GLU A 413 -31.33 5.78 -9.90
C GLU A 413 -32.34 4.65 -9.74
N ASN A 414 -32.49 4.18 -8.51
CA ASN A 414 -33.47 3.22 -8.06
C ASN A 414 -34.35 3.87 -6.98
N GLU A 415 -35.66 3.73 -7.05
CA GLU A 415 -36.61 4.20 -6.05
C GLU A 415 -37.57 3.06 -5.71
N VAL A 416 -37.86 2.84 -4.42
CA VAL A 416 -38.93 1.91 -4.02
C VAL A 416 -40.23 2.72 -3.89
N PRO A 417 -41.22 2.54 -4.79
CA PRO A 417 -42.39 3.41 -4.82
C PRO A 417 -43.15 3.44 -3.50
N GLY A 418 -43.39 4.64 -2.96
CA GLY A 418 -44.17 4.86 -1.74
C GLY A 418 -43.40 4.64 -0.42
N SER A 419 -42.13 4.23 -0.48
CA SER A 419 -41.26 4.14 0.70
C SER A 419 -40.58 5.46 1.05
N GLY A 420 -40.36 6.33 0.05
CA GLY A 420 -39.49 7.50 0.16
C GLY A 420 -37.99 7.18 0.06
N GLU A 421 -37.62 5.91 -0.16
CA GLU A 421 -36.25 5.44 -0.35
C GLU A 421 -35.88 5.50 -1.84
N SER A 422 -34.87 6.31 -2.18
CA SER A 422 -34.19 6.29 -3.47
C SER A 422 -32.68 6.16 -3.30
N GLY A 423 -32.00 5.56 -4.27
CA GLY A 423 -30.56 5.35 -4.28
C GLY A 423 -30.01 5.50 -5.70
N GLY A 424 -28.89 6.21 -5.84
CA GLY A 424 -28.23 6.46 -7.12
C GLY A 424 -26.87 5.77 -7.23
N GLU A 425 -26.48 5.39 -8.45
CA GLU A 425 -25.13 4.97 -8.84
C GLU A 425 -24.63 5.87 -9.97
N GLU A 426 -23.55 6.59 -9.72
CA GLU A 426 -22.75 7.24 -10.77
C GLU A 426 -21.50 6.40 -10.99
N ALA A 427 -21.25 6.00 -12.23
CA ALA A 427 -20.06 5.29 -12.63
C ALA A 427 -19.37 6.06 -13.75
N CYS A 428 -18.10 6.41 -13.56
CA CYS A 428 -17.26 6.96 -14.61
C CYS A 428 -16.45 5.82 -15.22
N GLY A 429 -16.69 5.53 -16.51
CA GLY A 429 -15.97 4.49 -17.24
C GLY A 429 -15.03 5.05 -18.29
N GLU A 430 -14.04 4.26 -18.69
CA GLU A 430 -13.11 4.60 -19.75
C GLU A 430 -13.88 4.83 -21.08
N GLY A 431 -13.69 6.00 -21.69
CA GLY A 431 -14.48 6.39 -22.85
C GLY A 431 -14.16 5.58 -24.11
N ALA A 432 -15.01 5.71 -25.14
CA ALA A 432 -15.00 4.83 -26.30
C ALA A 432 -13.65 4.79 -27.06
N LEU A 433 -12.80 5.82 -27.00
CA LEU A 433 -11.52 5.82 -27.73
C LEU A 433 -10.37 5.10 -26.98
N HIS A 434 -10.55 4.71 -25.72
CA HIS A 434 -9.49 4.13 -24.87
C HIS A 434 -9.86 2.75 -24.32
N SER A 435 -11.11 2.33 -24.45
CA SER A 435 -11.59 1.01 -23.97
C SER A 435 -11.25 -0.17 -24.90
N LYS A 436 -10.23 -0.06 -25.78
CA LYS A 436 -9.96 -1.02 -26.86
C LYS A 436 -9.80 -2.46 -26.37
N GLN A 437 -9.11 -2.63 -25.26
CA GLN A 437 -8.82 -3.94 -24.65
C GLN A 437 -10.06 -4.64 -24.08
N TRP A 438 -11.15 -3.90 -23.83
CA TRP A 438 -12.39 -4.39 -23.22
C TRP A 438 -13.57 -4.45 -24.20
N MET A 439 -13.42 -3.88 -25.40
CA MET A 439 -14.49 -3.78 -26.39
C MET A 439 -14.65 -5.05 -27.24
N PRO A 440 -15.88 -5.48 -27.54
CA PRO A 440 -16.10 -6.52 -28.54
C PRO A 440 -15.72 -6.02 -29.93
N MET A 441 -14.96 -6.84 -30.66
CA MET A 441 -14.56 -6.60 -32.04
C MET A 441 -15.47 -7.41 -32.97
N ILE A 442 -16.35 -6.72 -33.71
CA ILE A 442 -17.43 -7.34 -34.48
C ILE A 442 -17.17 -7.17 -35.98
N ASP A 443 -17.11 -8.27 -36.72
CA ASP A 443 -17.04 -8.26 -38.18
C ASP A 443 -18.44 -8.46 -38.78
N VAL A 444 -18.87 -7.59 -39.70
CA VAL A 444 -20.19 -7.68 -40.36
C VAL A 444 -20.08 -7.48 -41.87
N LYS A 445 -21.06 -7.95 -42.64
CA LYS A 445 -21.07 -7.72 -44.10
C LYS A 445 -21.46 -6.28 -44.41
N ALA A 446 -20.92 -5.70 -45.47
CA ALA A 446 -21.34 -4.38 -45.94
C ALA A 446 -22.87 -4.28 -46.14
N GLY A 447 -23.49 -3.27 -45.52
CA GLY A 447 -24.94 -3.04 -45.59
C GLY A 447 -25.78 -3.85 -44.59
N GLU A 448 -25.16 -4.75 -43.82
CA GLU A 448 -25.83 -5.47 -42.74
C GLU A 448 -26.26 -4.51 -41.62
N LYS A 449 -27.46 -4.71 -41.05
CA LYS A 449 -27.95 -3.90 -39.93
C LYS A 449 -27.53 -4.56 -38.62
N ILE A 450 -27.19 -3.74 -37.63
CA ILE A 450 -27.04 -4.18 -36.24
C ILE A 450 -28.31 -3.86 -35.46
N THR A 451 -28.68 -4.80 -34.59
CA THR A 451 -29.80 -4.64 -33.66
C THR A 451 -29.26 -4.64 -32.25
N LEU A 452 -29.66 -3.65 -31.47
CA LEU A 452 -29.35 -3.49 -30.06
C LEU A 452 -30.49 -4.07 -29.21
N SER A 453 -30.17 -4.65 -28.06
CA SER A 453 -31.16 -5.06 -27.05
C SER A 453 -30.64 -4.88 -25.64
N THR A 454 -31.53 -4.81 -24.66
CA THR A 454 -31.21 -4.62 -23.24
C THR A 454 -31.34 -5.95 -22.50
N GLU A 455 -30.55 -6.14 -21.44
CA GLU A 455 -30.63 -7.35 -20.59
C GLU A 455 -31.98 -7.51 -19.90
N PHE A 456 -32.61 -6.39 -19.55
CA PHE A 456 -33.95 -6.34 -18.99
C PHE A 456 -34.54 -4.94 -19.24
N GLY A 457 -35.80 -4.78 -18.86
CA GLY A 457 -36.50 -3.51 -18.98
C GLY A 457 -36.93 -3.20 -20.42
N PRO A 458 -37.62 -2.08 -20.62
CA PRO A 458 -38.03 -1.63 -21.95
C PRO A 458 -36.82 -1.15 -22.76
N ALA A 459 -37.05 -0.92 -24.06
CA ALA A 459 -36.12 -0.16 -24.87
C ALA A 459 -35.90 1.24 -24.24
N PRO A 460 -34.68 1.79 -24.30
CA PRO A 460 -34.40 3.13 -23.81
C PRO A 460 -35.30 4.15 -24.50
N LYS A 461 -35.73 5.16 -23.76
CA LYS A 461 -36.53 6.28 -24.27
C LYS A 461 -35.73 7.13 -25.25
N GLU A 462 -34.45 7.31 -24.97
CA GLU A 462 -33.53 8.02 -25.85
C GLU A 462 -32.35 7.12 -26.21
N VAL A 463 -32.03 7.06 -27.50
CA VAL A 463 -30.88 6.34 -28.03
C VAL A 463 -30.17 7.24 -29.02
N THR A 464 -28.89 7.53 -28.78
CA THR A 464 -28.04 8.18 -29.76
C THR A 464 -26.84 7.32 -30.05
N VAL A 465 -26.38 7.35 -31.31
CA VAL A 465 -25.23 6.55 -31.76
C VAL A 465 -24.21 7.49 -32.38
N LYS A 466 -23.00 7.45 -31.85
CA LYS A 466 -21.82 8.14 -32.37
C LYS A 466 -20.83 7.13 -32.87
N CYS A 467 -19.98 7.53 -33.81
CA CYS A 467 -18.85 6.71 -34.22
C CYS A 467 -17.60 7.53 -34.55
N TRP A 468 -16.45 6.88 -34.43
CA TRP A 468 -15.15 7.39 -34.81
C TRP A 468 -14.46 6.39 -35.74
N ASP A 469 -13.71 6.90 -36.70
CA ASP A 469 -12.84 6.07 -37.54
C ASP A 469 -11.81 5.32 -36.66
N GLU A 470 -11.47 4.08 -37.02
CA GLU A 470 -10.54 3.25 -36.24
C GLU A 470 -9.16 3.88 -36.03
N LYS A 471 -8.77 4.88 -36.83
CA LYS A 471 -7.51 5.61 -36.61
C LYS A 471 -7.48 6.43 -35.32
N TYR A 472 -8.63 6.73 -34.71
CA TYR A 472 -8.73 7.55 -33.49
C TYR A 472 -8.63 6.74 -32.19
N TRP A 473 -8.28 5.45 -32.26
CA TRP A 473 -7.90 4.70 -31.07
C TRP A 473 -6.78 5.41 -30.31
N GLU A 474 -6.94 5.54 -29.00
CA GLU A 474 -5.98 6.16 -28.08
C GLU A 474 -5.72 7.67 -28.33
N ASP A 475 -6.62 8.36 -29.02
CA ASP A 475 -6.55 9.80 -29.25
C ASP A 475 -7.54 10.57 -28.35
N TYR A 476 -7.04 11.05 -27.20
CA TYR A 476 -7.82 11.81 -26.21
C TYR A 476 -8.40 13.13 -26.76
N ASP A 477 -7.80 13.70 -27.80
CA ASP A 477 -8.23 14.97 -28.37
C ASP A 477 -9.29 14.77 -29.48
N ALA A 478 -9.57 13.53 -29.88
CA ALA A 478 -10.48 13.21 -30.98
C ALA A 478 -11.94 12.98 -30.57
N TYR A 479 -12.31 13.16 -29.29
CA TYR A 479 -13.71 12.98 -28.86
C TYR A 479 -14.69 13.91 -29.57
N ASP A 480 -14.25 15.08 -30.04
CA ASP A 480 -15.07 16.01 -30.82
C ASP A 480 -15.16 15.64 -32.32
N LYS A 481 -14.36 14.67 -32.80
CA LYS A 481 -14.31 14.21 -34.20
C LYS A 481 -15.33 13.13 -34.54
N TYR A 482 -16.30 12.89 -33.67
CA TYR A 482 -17.32 11.88 -33.88
C TYR A 482 -18.24 12.23 -35.04
N GLU A 483 -18.81 11.19 -35.63
CA GLU A 483 -19.91 11.29 -36.58
C GLU A 483 -21.17 10.68 -35.98
N THR A 484 -22.30 11.38 -36.09
CA THR A 484 -23.60 10.86 -35.68
C THR A 484 -24.10 9.81 -36.66
N VAL A 485 -24.54 8.67 -36.14
CA VAL A 485 -25.11 7.58 -36.92
C VAL A 485 -26.61 7.56 -36.74
N LYS A 486 -27.34 7.63 -37.85
CA LYS A 486 -28.81 7.64 -37.82
C LYS A 486 -29.33 6.26 -37.41
N ALA A 487 -29.81 6.16 -36.18
CA ALA A 487 -30.51 4.98 -35.67
C ALA A 487 -32.03 5.11 -35.87
N SER A 488 -32.68 3.98 -36.13
CA SER A 488 -34.13 3.84 -36.12
C SER A 488 -34.51 3.01 -34.90
N GLY A 489 -34.66 3.68 -33.75
CA GLY A 489 -34.78 3.01 -32.45
C GLY A 489 -33.50 2.23 -32.13
N MET A 490 -33.65 0.95 -31.79
CA MET A 490 -32.53 0.05 -31.44
C MET A 490 -31.85 -0.60 -32.65
N THR A 491 -31.89 0.01 -33.82
CA THR A 491 -31.30 -0.58 -35.04
C THR A 491 -30.65 0.49 -35.91
N PHE A 492 -29.46 0.21 -36.43
CA PHE A 492 -28.76 1.09 -37.36
C PHE A 492 -27.91 0.29 -38.36
N THR A 493 -27.46 0.94 -39.43
CA THR A 493 -26.50 0.36 -40.39
C THR A 493 -25.11 0.93 -40.08
N PRO A 494 -24.08 0.10 -39.87
CA PRO A 494 -22.74 0.57 -39.57
C PRO A 494 -22.08 1.16 -40.83
N LYS A 495 -21.07 2.01 -40.62
CA LYS A 495 -20.31 2.66 -41.67
C LYS A 495 -19.37 1.67 -42.34
N LYS A 496 -19.06 1.94 -43.62
CA LYS A 496 -18.08 1.17 -44.39
C LYS A 496 -16.67 1.42 -43.85
N GLY A 497 -15.94 0.38 -43.42
CA GLY A 497 -14.63 0.45 -42.77
C GLY A 497 -14.66 -0.07 -41.32
N GLY A 498 -13.56 0.18 -40.58
CA GLY A 498 -13.47 -0.04 -39.14
C GLY A 498 -13.85 1.21 -38.36
N TYR A 499 -14.83 1.10 -37.47
CA TYR A 499 -15.31 2.22 -36.66
C TYR A 499 -15.56 1.80 -35.21
N ILE A 500 -15.24 2.71 -34.31
CA ILE A 500 -15.55 2.66 -32.88
C ILE A 500 -16.93 3.27 -32.71
N TYR A 501 -17.86 2.58 -32.05
CA TYR A 501 -19.21 3.05 -31.81
C TYR A 501 -19.42 3.33 -30.33
N GLU A 502 -20.12 4.41 -30.03
CA GLU A 502 -20.66 4.71 -28.71
C GLU A 502 -22.17 4.90 -28.82
N VAL A 503 -22.90 4.24 -27.93
CA VAL A 503 -24.35 4.32 -27.81
C VAL A 503 -24.70 4.90 -26.47
N PHE A 504 -25.37 6.04 -26.47
CA PHE A 504 -26.01 6.60 -25.28
C PHE A 504 -27.44 6.07 -25.19
N CYS A 505 -27.81 5.58 -24.02
CA CYS A 505 -29.16 5.14 -23.71
C CYS A 505 -29.68 5.89 -22.47
N LYS A 506 -30.93 6.37 -22.53
CA LYS A 506 -31.63 6.94 -21.37
C LYS A 506 -32.95 6.22 -21.12
N TRP A 507 -33.24 5.93 -19.85
CA TRP A 507 -34.50 5.38 -19.39
C TRP A 507 -35.17 6.34 -18.42
N ASP A 508 -36.47 6.51 -18.62
CA ASP A 508 -37.32 7.20 -17.67
C ASP A 508 -38.19 6.14 -16.99
N ASN A 509 -38.06 6.03 -15.67
CA ASN A 509 -39.04 5.43 -14.77
C ASN A 509 -39.69 4.13 -15.28
N PHE A 510 -38.95 3.01 -15.24
CA PHE A 510 -39.50 1.67 -15.45
C PHE A 510 -39.30 0.79 -14.22
N THR A 511 -40.18 -0.20 -14.00
CA THR A 511 -40.11 -1.03 -12.80
C THR A 511 -39.51 -2.41 -13.08
N LYS A 512 -38.65 -2.89 -12.18
CA LYS A 512 -38.21 -4.27 -12.10
C LYS A 512 -38.21 -4.74 -10.65
N ASP A 513 -38.82 -5.88 -10.38
CA ASP A 513 -38.88 -6.50 -9.05
C ASP A 513 -39.40 -5.54 -7.94
N GLY A 514 -40.32 -4.64 -8.30
CA GLY A 514 -40.90 -3.65 -7.38
C GLY A 514 -40.07 -2.37 -7.20
N VAL A 515 -38.91 -2.27 -7.83
CA VAL A 515 -38.02 -1.10 -7.81
C VAL A 515 -38.22 -0.28 -9.08
N LEU A 516 -38.53 1.00 -8.94
CA LEU A 516 -38.57 1.98 -10.03
C LEU A 516 -37.13 2.38 -10.39
N MET A 517 -36.81 2.38 -11.67
CA MET A 517 -35.46 2.59 -12.17
C MET A 517 -35.46 3.68 -13.22
N SER A 518 -34.48 4.58 -13.17
CA SER A 518 -34.27 5.61 -14.18
C SER A 518 -32.78 5.93 -14.32
N GLY A 519 -32.38 6.58 -15.42
CA GLY A 519 -31.00 6.97 -15.61
C GLY A 519 -30.51 6.88 -17.04
N ASN A 520 -29.21 7.04 -17.22
CA ASN A 520 -28.54 7.00 -18.51
C ASN A 520 -27.21 6.23 -18.44
N SER A 521 -26.80 5.66 -19.58
CA SER A 521 -25.54 4.93 -19.69
C SER A 521 -24.99 4.95 -21.11
N TYR A 522 -23.66 4.95 -21.21
CA TYR A 522 -22.89 4.92 -22.45
C TYR A 522 -22.26 3.54 -22.66
N TYR A 523 -22.43 2.99 -23.86
CA TYR A 523 -21.92 1.67 -24.24
C TYR A 523 -21.06 1.78 -25.49
N SER A 524 -19.96 1.04 -25.55
CA SER A 524 -19.04 1.06 -26.67
C SER A 524 -18.74 -0.33 -27.25
N PHE A 525 -18.50 -0.37 -28.56
CA PHE A 525 -18.11 -1.56 -29.31
C PHE A 525 -17.46 -1.18 -30.64
N PHE A 526 -16.69 -2.10 -31.22
CA PHE A 526 -16.04 -1.87 -32.51
C PHE A 526 -16.70 -2.71 -33.61
N ILE A 527 -16.97 -2.10 -34.76
CA ILE A 527 -17.45 -2.81 -35.95
C ILE A 527 -16.50 -2.60 -37.11
N ARG A 528 -16.16 -3.70 -37.79
CA ARG A 528 -15.51 -3.68 -39.09
C ARG A 528 -16.45 -4.28 -40.14
N THR A 529 -16.79 -3.48 -41.13
CA THR A 529 -17.57 -3.95 -42.29
C THR A 529 -16.62 -4.54 -43.35
N LYS A 530 -16.87 -5.77 -43.77
CA LYS A 530 -16.14 -6.48 -44.82
C LYS A 530 -16.92 -6.51 -46.14
#